data_AF-A0A3A5QN41-F1
#
_entry.id   AF-A0A3A5QN41-F1
#
_cell.length_a   1.000
_cell.length_b   1.000
_cell.length_c   1.000
_cell.angle_alpha   90.00
_cell.angle_beta   90.00
_cell.angle_gamma   90.00
#
_symmetry.space_group_name_H-M   'P 1'
#
loop_
_entity.id
_entity.type
_entity.pdbx_description
1 polymer ?
#
loop_
_entity_poly.entity_id
_entity_poly.type
_entity_poly.pdbx_seq_one_letter_code
_entity_poly.pdbx_strand_id
1 'polypeptide(L)'
;KIEKEIALLTSNYKELQHKSLENSPTFKELVRLAKQNKPRNDKPLITDKQWELIADEITYIYPNLSKYLYSLCPNLPEQDFLYCCLCMCGFDTNTEAKLLNIASDSVRKKRFRLREKLNIALLNDNTTLYEYLIENMH
;
A
#
# COMPACT_ATOMS: atom_id res chain seq x y z
N LYS A 1 -31.70 9.69 6.34
CA LYS A 1 -31.87 9.04 5.01
C LYS A 1 -30.62 9.26 4.15
N ILE A 2 -30.23 10.52 3.91
CA ILE A 2 -29.02 10.91 3.17
C ILE A 2 -27.72 10.33 3.76
N GLU A 3 -27.52 10.37 5.08
CA GLU A 3 -26.32 9.80 5.71
C GLU A 3 -26.14 8.30 5.46
N LYS A 4 -27.26 7.55 5.43
CA LYS A 4 -27.23 6.11 5.12
C LYS A 4 -26.88 5.87 3.65
N GLU A 5 -27.37 6.72 2.76
CA GLU A 5 -27.05 6.65 1.33
C GLU A 5 -25.58 7.01 1.07
N ILE A 6 -25.04 8.02 1.76
CA ILE A 6 -23.61 8.37 1.71
C ILE A 6 -22.76 7.20 2.21
N ALA A 7 -23.08 6.63 3.38
CA ALA A 7 -22.33 5.50 3.93
C ALA A 7 -22.33 4.29 2.98
N LEU A 8 -23.48 3.98 2.36
CA LEU A 8 -23.60 2.90 1.38
C LEU A 8 -22.75 3.18 0.12
N LEU A 9 -22.82 4.39 -0.43
CA LEU A 9 -22.03 4.77 -1.59
C LEU A 9 -20.53 4.72 -1.31
N THR A 10 -20.09 5.21 -0.14
CA THR A 10 -18.68 5.12 0.29
C THR A 10 -18.23 3.67 0.40
N SER A 11 -19.04 2.79 0.98
CA SER A 11 -18.71 1.36 1.07
C SER A 11 -18.61 0.71 -0.31
N ASN A 12 -19.56 0.97 -1.20
CA ASN A 12 -19.54 0.44 -2.57
C ASN A 12 -18.32 0.94 -3.36
N TYR A 13 -17.95 2.21 -3.17
CA TYR A 13 -16.78 2.78 -3.82
C TYR A 13 -15.48 2.12 -3.36
N LYS A 14 -15.31 1.91 -2.03
CA LYS A 14 -14.17 1.16 -1.47
C LYS A 14 -14.10 -0.26 -2.01
N GLU A 15 -15.25 -0.95 -2.12
CA GLU A 15 -15.31 -2.30 -2.68
C GLU A 15 -14.91 -2.32 -4.17
N LEU A 16 -15.34 -1.34 -4.96
CA LEU A 16 -14.95 -1.21 -6.36
C LEU A 16 -13.45 -0.94 -6.51
N GLN A 17 -12.87 -0.08 -5.67
CA GLN A 17 -11.43 0.16 -5.67
C GLN A 17 -10.64 -1.10 -5.35
N HIS A 18 -11.07 -1.85 -4.32
CA HIS A 18 -10.44 -3.12 -3.96
C HIS A 18 -10.51 -4.14 -5.11
N LYS A 19 -11.68 -4.31 -5.73
CA LYS A 19 -11.83 -5.18 -6.92
C LYS A 19 -10.99 -4.71 -8.10
N SER A 20 -10.85 -3.40 -8.30
CA SER A 20 -10.00 -2.83 -9.35
C SER A 20 -8.54 -3.21 -9.13
N LEU A 21 -8.06 -3.09 -7.89
CA LEU A 21 -6.70 -3.48 -7.50
C LEU A 21 -6.46 -4.98 -7.72
N GLU A 22 -7.32 -5.86 -7.20
CA GLU A 22 -7.13 -7.30 -7.33
C GLU A 22 -7.15 -7.80 -8.78
N ASN A 23 -7.91 -7.12 -9.64
CA ASN A 23 -8.02 -7.47 -11.05
C ASN A 23 -6.91 -6.88 -11.92
N SER A 24 -6.13 -5.96 -11.38
CA SER A 24 -5.13 -5.22 -12.13
C SER A 24 -3.93 -6.08 -12.57
N PRO A 25 -3.32 -5.78 -13.72
CA PRO A 25 -2.15 -6.53 -14.20
C PRO A 25 -0.95 -6.43 -13.26
N THR A 26 -0.68 -5.25 -12.68
CA THR A 26 0.48 -5.06 -11.82
C THR A 26 0.32 -5.81 -10.49
N PHE A 27 -0.86 -5.74 -9.85
CA PHE A 27 -1.13 -6.55 -8.66
C PHE A 27 -0.98 -8.06 -8.91
N LYS A 28 -1.57 -8.57 -10.01
CA LYS A 28 -1.46 -9.99 -10.39
C LYS A 28 0.00 -10.39 -10.62
N GLU A 29 0.79 -9.52 -11.24
CA GLU A 29 2.22 -9.76 -11.44
C GLU A 29 2.99 -9.79 -10.12
N LEU A 30 2.73 -8.89 -9.18
CA LEU A 30 3.35 -8.90 -7.85
C LEU A 30 3.02 -10.18 -7.07
N VAL A 31 1.75 -10.60 -7.10
CA VAL A 31 1.33 -11.89 -6.50
C VAL A 31 2.08 -13.05 -7.14
N ARG A 32 2.24 -13.05 -8.47
CA ARG A 32 2.99 -14.07 -9.20
C ARG A 32 4.47 -14.06 -8.80
N LEU A 33 5.10 -12.89 -8.72
CA LEU A 33 6.49 -12.71 -8.31
C LEU A 33 6.71 -13.22 -6.89
N ALA A 34 5.85 -12.87 -5.93
CA ALA A 34 5.97 -13.30 -4.54
C ALA A 34 5.77 -14.82 -4.34
N LYS A 35 5.04 -15.47 -5.26
CA LYS A 35 4.85 -16.93 -5.29
C LYS A 35 6.00 -17.68 -5.96
N GLN A 36 6.83 -17.01 -6.75
CA GLN A 36 7.98 -17.67 -7.39
C GLN A 36 8.98 -18.11 -6.33
N ASN A 37 9.23 -19.41 -6.28
CA ASN A 37 10.33 -19.94 -5.49
C ASN A 37 11.63 -19.75 -6.29
N LYS A 38 12.35 -18.66 -6.02
CA LYS A 38 13.70 -18.42 -6.55
C LYS A 38 14.72 -18.68 -5.45
N PRO A 39 15.20 -19.93 -5.30
CA PRO A 39 16.25 -20.21 -4.33
C PRO A 39 17.47 -19.34 -4.63
N ARG A 40 18.04 -18.71 -3.58
CA ARG A 40 19.22 -17.82 -3.65
C ARG A 40 19.04 -16.49 -4.38
N ASN A 41 17.82 -15.98 -4.50
CA ASN A 41 17.61 -14.61 -4.97
C ASN A 41 18.18 -13.61 -3.94
N ASP A 42 19.16 -12.81 -4.36
CA ASP A 42 19.84 -11.80 -3.54
C ASP A 42 19.37 -10.37 -3.84
N LYS A 43 18.45 -10.21 -4.80
CA LYS A 43 17.92 -8.91 -5.25
C LYS A 43 16.42 -8.75 -4.97
N PRO A 44 15.92 -7.53 -4.74
CA PRO A 44 14.48 -7.27 -4.72
C PRO A 44 13.79 -7.74 -6.00
N LEU A 45 12.57 -8.26 -5.88
CA LEU A 45 11.73 -8.62 -7.03
C LEU A 45 11.05 -7.39 -7.64
N ILE A 46 10.84 -6.35 -6.83
CA ILE A 46 10.38 -5.04 -7.28
C ILE A 46 11.59 -4.26 -7.80
N THR A 47 11.67 -4.05 -9.11
CA THR A 47 12.64 -3.15 -9.74
C THR A 47 12.08 -1.73 -9.83
N ASP A 48 12.89 -0.76 -10.24
CA ASP A 48 12.46 0.64 -10.44
C ASP A 48 11.22 0.72 -11.34
N LYS A 49 11.17 -0.08 -12.42
CA LYS A 49 10.00 -0.17 -13.30
C LYS A 49 8.75 -0.68 -12.57
N GLN A 50 8.89 -1.64 -11.65
CA GLN A 50 7.72 -2.11 -10.87
C GLN A 50 7.29 -1.05 -9.86
N TRP A 51 8.21 -0.28 -9.27
CA TRP A 51 7.84 0.84 -8.40
C TRP A 51 7.01 1.89 -9.13
N GLU A 52 7.40 2.27 -10.34
CA GLU A 52 6.63 3.19 -11.20
C GLU A 52 5.24 2.63 -11.51
N LEU A 53 5.14 1.37 -11.96
CA LEU A 53 3.86 0.72 -12.27
C LEU A 53 2.94 0.62 -11.06
N ILE A 54 3.49 0.33 -9.86
CA ILE A 54 2.73 0.32 -8.61
C ILE A 54 2.20 1.72 -8.31
N ALA A 55 3.04 2.74 -8.42
CA ALA A 55 2.66 4.11 -8.12
C ALA A 55 1.54 4.60 -9.06
N ASP A 56 1.70 4.38 -10.37
CA ASP A 56 0.71 4.76 -11.39
C ASP A 56 -0.63 4.07 -11.14
N GLU A 57 -0.61 2.77 -10.86
CA GLU A 57 -1.84 2.01 -10.64
C GLU A 57 -2.53 2.39 -9.34
N ILE A 58 -1.78 2.53 -8.24
CA ILE A 58 -2.34 2.91 -6.95
C ILE A 58 -2.87 4.35 -6.98
N THR A 59 -2.18 5.28 -7.63
CA THR A 59 -2.66 6.66 -7.77
C THR A 59 -3.88 6.75 -8.67
N TYR A 60 -4.00 5.89 -9.68
CA TYR A 60 -5.20 5.78 -10.51
C TYR A 60 -6.39 5.24 -9.70
N ILE A 61 -6.21 4.16 -8.92
CA ILE A 61 -7.28 3.54 -8.13
C ILE A 61 -7.68 4.45 -6.96
N TYR A 62 -6.71 5.10 -6.33
CA TYR A 62 -6.86 5.92 -5.12
C TYR A 62 -6.39 7.35 -5.37
N PRO A 63 -7.12 8.15 -6.16
CA PRO A 63 -6.67 9.47 -6.61
C PRO A 63 -6.43 10.48 -5.47
N ASN A 64 -7.11 10.31 -4.33
CA ASN A 64 -6.93 11.18 -3.16
C ASN A 64 -5.71 10.81 -2.29
N LEU A 65 -5.06 9.68 -2.55
CA LEU A 65 -3.96 9.17 -1.72
C LEU A 65 -2.81 10.17 -1.62
N SER A 66 -2.33 10.68 -2.76
CA SER A 66 -1.18 11.60 -2.78
C SER A 66 -1.48 12.88 -1.97
N LYS A 67 -2.60 13.53 -2.27
CA LYS A 67 -3.05 14.74 -1.55
C LYS A 67 -3.14 14.49 -0.04
N TYR A 68 -3.64 13.33 0.37
CA TYR A 68 -3.77 12.98 1.78
C TYR A 68 -2.41 12.69 2.45
N LEU A 69 -1.52 11.93 1.81
CA LEU A 69 -0.20 11.66 2.36
C LEU A 69 0.64 12.94 2.54
N TYR A 70 0.59 13.86 1.58
CA TYR A 70 1.29 15.15 1.69
C TYR A 70 0.62 16.13 2.65
N SER A 71 -0.66 15.95 3.02
CA SER A 71 -1.25 16.72 4.11
C SER A 71 -0.77 16.24 5.48
N LEU A 72 -0.49 14.93 5.62
CA LEU A 72 0.10 14.35 6.84
C LEU A 72 1.60 14.65 6.96
N CYS A 73 2.32 14.60 5.85
CA CYS A 73 3.76 14.84 5.80
C CYS A 73 4.12 15.65 4.53
N PRO A 74 4.14 16.99 4.60
CA PRO A 74 4.39 17.85 3.42
C PRO A 74 5.72 17.60 2.71
N ASN A 75 6.73 17.13 3.45
CA ASN A 75 8.06 16.83 2.92
C ASN A 75 8.31 15.32 2.78
N LEU A 76 7.26 14.53 2.51
CA LEU A 76 7.38 13.08 2.35
C LEU A 76 8.36 12.75 1.20
N PRO A 77 9.46 12.02 1.47
CA PRO A 77 10.37 11.60 0.42
C PRO A 77 9.69 10.68 -0.60
N GLU A 78 10.07 10.78 -1.87
CA GLU A 78 9.52 9.96 -2.96
C GLU A 78 9.57 8.46 -2.64
N GLN A 79 10.68 7.97 -2.06
CA GLN A 79 10.82 6.57 -1.67
C GLN A 79 9.83 6.14 -0.58
N ASP A 80 9.45 7.04 0.32
CA ASP A 80 8.42 6.75 1.33
C ASP A 80 7.03 6.80 0.69
N PHE A 81 6.78 7.70 -0.27
CA PHE A 81 5.54 7.71 -1.07
C PHE A 81 5.36 6.40 -1.86
N LEU A 82 6.39 5.95 -2.59
CA LEU A 82 6.37 4.68 -3.30
C LEU A 82 6.09 3.52 -2.34
N TYR A 83 6.68 3.54 -1.15
CA TYR A 83 6.43 2.53 -0.13
C TYR A 83 4.98 2.59 0.42
N CYS A 84 4.38 3.77 0.55
CA CYS A 84 2.94 3.90 0.82
C CYS A 84 2.11 3.24 -0.28
N CYS A 85 2.46 3.43 -1.56
CA CYS A 85 1.78 2.77 -2.67
C CYS A 85 1.86 1.23 -2.57
N LEU A 86 3.03 0.68 -2.25
CA LEU A 86 3.16 -0.76 -2.00
C LEU A 86 2.31 -1.22 -0.80
N CYS A 87 2.23 -0.42 0.28
CA CYS A 87 1.37 -0.73 1.42
C CYS A 87 -0.11 -0.76 1.02
N MET A 88 -0.53 0.09 0.07
CA MET A 88 -1.90 0.10 -0.45
C MET A 88 -2.25 -1.15 -1.26
N CYS A 89 -1.26 -1.94 -1.70
CA CYS A 89 -1.51 -3.26 -2.26
C CYS A 89 -2.01 -4.28 -1.21
N GLY A 90 -1.94 -3.98 0.09
CA GLY A 90 -2.54 -4.82 1.13
C GLY A 90 -1.83 -6.16 1.39
N PHE A 91 -0.58 -6.32 0.95
CA PHE A 91 0.17 -7.56 1.16
C PHE A 91 0.50 -7.81 2.64
N ASP A 92 0.54 -9.09 3.02
CA ASP A 92 1.04 -9.50 4.33
C ASP A 92 2.56 -9.29 4.44
N THR A 93 3.07 -9.37 5.68
CA THR A 93 4.49 -9.12 5.97
C THR A 93 5.42 -10.10 5.22
N ASN A 94 4.99 -11.34 5.00
CA ASN A 94 5.82 -12.36 4.37
C ASN A 94 5.93 -12.15 2.86
N THR A 95 4.83 -11.75 2.24
CA THR A 95 4.74 -11.41 0.82
C THR A 95 5.59 -10.19 0.53
N GLU A 96 5.46 -9.15 1.36
CA GLU A 96 6.28 -7.94 1.25
C GLU A 96 7.77 -8.22 1.46
N ALA A 97 8.12 -9.04 2.45
CA ALA A 97 9.50 -9.47 2.70
C ALA A 97 10.13 -10.15 1.47
N LYS A 98 9.38 -11.03 0.80
CA LYS A 98 9.82 -11.67 -0.45
C LYS A 98 9.98 -10.68 -1.60
N LEU A 99 9.02 -9.78 -1.77
CA LEU A 99 9.04 -8.79 -2.86
C LEU A 99 10.21 -7.82 -2.73
N LEU A 100 10.50 -7.38 -1.50
CA LEU A 100 11.59 -6.46 -1.19
C LEU A 100 12.94 -7.16 -0.98
N ASN A 101 12.94 -8.49 -0.89
CA ASN A 101 14.10 -9.31 -0.53
C ASN A 101 14.78 -8.85 0.78
N ILE A 102 13.99 -8.68 1.84
CA ILE A 102 14.46 -8.34 3.19
C ILE A 102 13.81 -9.25 4.23
N ALA A 103 14.37 -9.31 5.45
CA ALA A 103 13.76 -10.08 6.53
C ALA A 103 12.40 -9.50 6.96
N SER A 104 11.46 -10.35 7.38
CA SER A 104 10.13 -9.93 7.87
C SER A 104 10.20 -8.90 9.01
N ASP A 105 11.19 -8.99 9.90
CA ASP A 105 11.39 -7.98 10.95
C ASP A 105 11.86 -6.63 10.40
N SER A 106 12.57 -6.62 9.27
CA SER A 106 12.94 -5.39 8.57
C SER A 106 11.73 -4.72 7.95
N VAL A 107 10.79 -5.50 7.39
CA VAL A 107 9.48 -5.00 6.92
C VAL A 107 8.72 -4.34 8.07
N ARG A 108 8.59 -5.02 9.22
CA ARG A 108 7.91 -4.47 10.41
C ARG A 108 8.51 -3.14 10.85
N LYS A 109 9.84 -3.07 10.96
CA LYS A 109 10.57 -1.82 11.30
C LYS A 109 10.35 -0.73 10.26
N LYS A 110 10.35 -1.07 8.97
CA LYS A 110 10.12 -0.11 7.88
C LYS A 110 8.70 0.44 7.90
N ARG A 111 7.67 -0.41 8.12
CA ARG A 111 6.27 -0.01 8.33
C ARG A 111 6.13 0.91 9.54
N PHE A 112 6.76 0.57 10.66
CA PHE A 112 6.75 1.39 11.87
C PHE A 112 7.32 2.80 11.62
N ARG A 113 8.53 2.89 11.05
CA ARG A 113 9.15 4.18 10.70
C ARG A 113 8.30 5.01 9.74
N LEU A 114 7.65 4.37 8.77
CA LEU A 114 6.75 5.07 7.84
C LEU A 114 5.55 5.67 8.59
N ARG A 115 4.94 4.92 9.53
CA ARG A 115 3.85 5.42 10.37
C ARG A 115 4.28 6.58 11.27
N GLU A 116 5.49 6.53 11.84
CA GLU A 116 6.04 7.64 12.60
C GLU A 116 6.18 8.90 11.74
N LYS A 117 6.74 8.78 10.52
CA LYS A 117 6.87 9.91 9.58
C LYS A 117 5.55 10.52 9.18
N LEU A 118 4.51 9.70 9.06
CA LEU A 118 3.15 10.12 8.71
C LEU A 118 2.35 10.62 9.93
N ASN A 119 2.96 10.67 11.13
CA ASN A 119 2.31 11.06 12.39
C ASN A 119 1.09 10.18 12.77
N ILE A 120 1.13 8.89 12.41
CA ILE A 120 0.07 7.90 12.68
C ILE A 120 0.60 6.72 13.51
N ALA A 121 1.66 6.94 14.30
CA ALA A 121 2.29 5.91 15.12
C ALA A 121 1.36 5.33 16.21
N LEU A 122 0.32 6.06 16.62
CA LEU A 122 -0.65 5.64 17.64
C LEU A 122 -1.69 4.64 17.12
N LEU A 123 -1.56 4.17 15.88
CA LEU A 123 -2.42 3.09 15.38
C LEU A 123 -2.29 1.87 16.28
N ASN A 124 -3.43 1.24 16.57
CA ASN A 124 -3.42 -0.06 17.23
C ASN A 124 -2.56 -1.03 16.40
N ASP A 125 -1.86 -1.96 17.07
CA ASP A 125 -0.90 -2.86 16.42
C ASP A 125 -1.52 -3.73 15.31
N ASN A 126 -2.85 -3.89 15.33
CA ASN A 126 -3.59 -4.72 14.39
C ASN A 126 -4.00 -3.99 13.11
N THR A 127 -4.07 -2.65 13.12
CA THR A 127 -4.47 -1.86 11.95
C THR A 127 -3.29 -1.68 11.02
N THR A 128 -3.44 -2.15 9.79
CA THR A 128 -2.50 -1.95 8.70
C THR A 128 -2.52 -0.52 8.18
N LEU A 129 -1.44 -0.10 7.50
CA LEU A 129 -1.44 1.23 6.86
C LEU A 129 -2.54 1.35 5.80
N TYR A 130 -2.80 0.27 5.06
CA TYR A 130 -3.89 0.18 4.07
C TYR A 130 -5.25 0.47 4.71
N GLU A 131 -5.62 -0.25 5.77
CA GLU A 131 -6.90 -0.06 6.46
C GLU A 131 -7.05 1.38 6.97
N TYR A 132 -6.01 1.94 7.58
CA TYR A 132 -6.03 3.33 8.03
C TYR A 132 -6.28 4.31 6.88
N LEU A 133 -5.52 4.18 5.78
CA LEU A 133 -5.61 5.11 4.66
C LEU A 133 -6.98 5.03 3.99
N ILE A 134 -7.52 3.84 3.75
CA ILE A 134 -8.85 3.65 3.17
C ILE A 134 -9.96 4.30 4.00
N GLU A 135 -9.83 4.28 5.34
CA GLU A 135 -10.82 4.88 6.24
C GLU A 135 -10.68 6.39 6.42
N ASN A 136 -9.52 6.97 6.11
CA ASN A 136 -9.27 8.39 6.42
C ASN A 136 -9.00 9.26 5.19
N MET A 137 -8.72 8.67 4.03
CA MET A 137 -8.57 9.41 2.78
C MET A 137 -9.95 9.59 2.12
N HIS A 138 -10.57 10.75 2.31
CA HIS A 138 -11.85 11.14 1.73
C HIS A 138 -11.69 12.43 0.92
#